data_AF-A0A4Q2X232-F1
#
_entry.id   AF-A0A4Q2X232-F1
#
_cell.length_a   1.000
_cell.length_b   1.000
_cell.length_c   1.000
_cell.angle_alpha   90.00
_cell.angle_beta   90.00
_cell.angle_gamma   90.00
#
_symmetry.space_group_name_H-M   'P 1'
#
loop_
_entity.id
_entity.type
_entity.pdbx_description
1 polymer ?
#
loop_
_entity_poly.entity_id
_entity_poly.type
_entity_poly.pdbx_seq_one_letter_code
_entity_poly.pdbx_strand_id
1 'polypeptide(L)'
;MEIQEEFTKVESIFVRHRNALLVRGQFTPIYTDYYLHLMQHGIRHGAEIDQMLKDALAVLTLHLVARPWAETIAWTANLRAPRINLFVTGSSVAESITGRVFTEDVREPDRNLFYAQTTTVQGAEPRVSTMEVEGRDPVSWISQYYDQSEQRPARAFRLDDENFVLIAAQPDCDLEWLAGLDEEAVANIEKTEELNPL
;
A
#
# COMPACT_ATOMS: atom_id res chain seq x y z
N MET A 1 8.52 -13.37 -30.15
CA MET A 1 8.53 -13.69 -28.72
C MET A 1 7.39 -12.89 -28.13
N GLU A 2 6.24 -13.53 -27.91
CA GLU A 2 5.16 -12.88 -27.16
C GLU A 2 5.71 -12.63 -25.76
N ILE A 3 5.77 -11.38 -25.35
CA ILE A 3 6.05 -11.03 -23.96
C ILE A 3 4.77 -11.43 -23.24
N GLN A 4 4.82 -12.53 -22.48
CA GLN A 4 3.73 -12.88 -21.60
C GLN A 4 3.68 -11.77 -20.54
N GLU A 5 2.65 -10.93 -20.60
CA GLU A 5 2.41 -9.91 -19.57
C GLU A 5 2.15 -10.64 -18.25
N GLU A 6 3.10 -10.54 -17.33
CA GLU A 6 2.97 -11.11 -15.99
C GLU A 6 2.39 -10.01 -15.09
N PHE A 7 1.16 -10.21 -14.63
CA PHE A 7 0.47 -9.26 -13.77
C PHE A 7 0.56 -9.71 -12.31
N THR A 8 0.72 -8.75 -11.39
CA THR A 8 0.52 -9.01 -9.97
C THR A 8 -0.94 -9.35 -9.71
N LYS A 9 -1.18 -10.58 -9.23
CA LYS A 9 -2.49 -11.00 -8.72
C LYS A 9 -2.62 -10.58 -7.25
N VAL A 10 -3.72 -9.92 -6.93
CA VAL A 10 -4.07 -9.55 -5.55
C VAL A 10 -5.34 -10.28 -5.15
N GLU A 11 -5.31 -10.91 -3.99
CA GLU A 11 -6.41 -11.71 -3.47
C GLU A 11 -7.11 -10.98 -2.33
N SER A 12 -8.44 -10.96 -2.36
CA SER A 12 -9.31 -10.44 -1.31
C SER A 12 -9.95 -11.63 -0.60
N ILE A 13 -9.73 -11.75 0.71
CA ILE A 13 -10.03 -12.94 1.49
C ILE A 13 -10.67 -12.51 2.81
N PHE A 14 -11.81 -13.07 3.16
CA PHE A 14 -12.44 -12.88 4.45
C PHE A 14 -11.94 -13.91 5.46
N VAL A 15 -11.40 -13.42 6.59
CA VAL A 15 -10.99 -14.26 7.73
C VAL A 15 -12.22 -14.50 8.61
N ARG A 16 -12.77 -15.72 8.55
CA ARG A 16 -13.96 -16.08 9.32
C ARG A 16 -13.69 -16.05 10.82
N HIS A 17 -14.75 -15.80 11.59
CA HIS A 17 -14.76 -15.70 13.05
C HIS A 17 -13.96 -14.53 13.63
N ARG A 18 -12.95 -14.02 12.91
CA ARG A 18 -12.22 -12.78 13.24
C ARG A 18 -12.85 -11.52 12.68
N ASN A 19 -13.75 -11.67 11.71
CA ASN A 19 -14.39 -10.58 10.96
C ASN A 19 -13.35 -9.55 10.47
N ALA A 20 -12.41 -10.02 9.66
CA ALA A 20 -11.37 -9.19 9.06
C ALA A 20 -11.28 -9.46 7.55
N LEU A 21 -10.94 -8.41 6.80
CA LEU A 21 -10.58 -8.50 5.40
C LEU A 21 -9.07 -8.61 5.29
N LEU A 22 -8.59 -9.72 4.75
CA LEU A 22 -7.21 -9.94 4.36
C LEU A 22 -7.06 -9.69 2.87
N VAL A 23 -6.12 -8.83 2.50
CA VAL A 23 -5.70 -8.60 1.12
C VAL A 23 -4.23 -8.95 0.99
N ARG A 24 -3.86 -9.76 0.00
CA ARG A 24 -2.46 -10.16 -0.21
C ARG A 24 -2.07 -10.22 -1.67
N GLY A 25 -0.79 -10.05 -1.96
CA GLY A 25 -0.24 -10.18 -3.30
C GLY A 25 1.28 -10.34 -3.30
N GLN A 26 1.80 -10.81 -4.44
CA GLN A 26 3.22 -10.94 -4.72
C GLN A 26 3.62 -9.88 -5.76
N PHE A 27 4.61 -9.05 -5.44
CA PHE A 27 4.85 -7.79 -6.14
C PHE A 27 6.04 -7.78 -7.10
N THR A 28 6.70 -8.92 -7.33
CA THR A 28 7.81 -9.02 -8.30
C THR A 28 7.44 -8.52 -9.68
N PRO A 29 6.24 -8.79 -10.26
CA PRO A 29 5.89 -8.27 -11.57
C PRO A 29 5.86 -6.72 -11.61
N ILE A 30 5.19 -6.08 -10.64
CA ILE A 30 5.18 -4.61 -10.51
C ILE A 30 6.60 -4.06 -10.33
N TYR A 31 7.43 -4.73 -9.55
CA TYR A 31 8.82 -4.28 -9.32
C TYR A 31 9.70 -4.46 -10.55
N THR A 32 9.45 -5.49 -11.36
CA THR A 32 10.13 -5.70 -12.63
C THR A 32 9.83 -4.54 -13.58
N ASP A 33 8.55 -4.17 -13.74
CA ASP A 33 8.14 -3.03 -14.56
C ASP A 33 8.70 -1.70 -14.03
N TYR A 34 8.71 -1.53 -12.71
CA TYR A 34 9.34 -0.40 -12.04
C TYR A 34 10.82 -0.27 -12.42
N TYR A 35 11.62 -1.34 -12.32
CA TYR A 35 13.04 -1.28 -12.67
C TYR A 35 13.27 -1.09 -14.17
N LEU A 36 12.43 -1.68 -15.03
CA LEU A 36 12.47 -1.42 -16.48
C LEU A 36 12.22 0.06 -16.78
N HIS A 37 11.24 0.68 -16.11
CA HIS A 37 10.96 2.11 -16.23
C HIS A 37 12.15 2.97 -15.78
N LEU A 38 12.73 2.68 -14.61
CA LEU A 38 13.91 3.40 -14.12
C LEU A 38 15.08 3.30 -15.10
N MET A 39 15.33 2.10 -15.64
CA MET A 39 16.40 1.85 -16.61
C MET A 39 16.18 2.66 -17.90
N GLN A 40 14.96 2.65 -18.44
CA GLN A 40 14.60 3.40 -19.66
C GLN A 40 14.86 4.91 -19.52
N HIS A 41 14.73 5.44 -18.31
CA HIS A 41 14.92 6.86 -18.01
C HIS A 41 16.27 7.19 -17.36
N GLY A 42 17.15 6.20 -17.16
CA GLY A 42 18.46 6.40 -16.51
C GLY A 42 18.37 6.86 -15.06
N ILE A 43 17.25 6.60 -14.37
CA ILE A 43 17.02 6.99 -12.98
C ILE A 43 17.64 5.94 -12.06
N ARG A 44 18.34 6.39 -11.01
CA ARG A 44 18.93 5.51 -9.98
C ARG A 44 18.69 6.09 -8.60
N HIS A 45 17.89 5.41 -7.81
CA HIS A 45 17.67 5.75 -6.41
C HIS A 45 18.69 5.03 -5.52
N GLY A 46 18.98 5.61 -4.35
CA GLY A 46 19.66 4.88 -3.28
C GLY A 46 18.73 3.79 -2.74
N ALA A 47 19.30 2.69 -2.22
CA ALA A 47 18.55 1.51 -1.79
C ALA A 47 17.40 1.81 -0.82
N GLU A 48 17.58 2.78 0.09
CA GLU A 48 16.51 3.20 1.01
C GLU A 48 15.31 3.79 0.26
N ILE A 49 15.55 4.73 -0.65
CA ILE A 49 14.50 5.43 -1.41
C ILE A 49 13.82 4.48 -2.40
N ASP A 50 14.60 3.59 -3.00
CA ASP A 50 14.12 2.51 -3.87
C ASP A 50 13.12 1.62 -3.12
N GLN A 51 13.51 1.14 -1.94
CA GLN A 51 12.66 0.30 -1.09
C GLN A 51 11.39 1.04 -0.66
N MET A 52 11.48 2.31 -0.26
CA MET A 52 10.30 3.11 0.09
C MET A 52 9.30 3.22 -1.06
N LEU A 53 9.78 3.41 -2.29
CA LEU A 53 8.88 3.49 -3.44
C LEU A 53 8.24 2.14 -3.75
N LYS A 54 9.01 1.04 -3.68
CA LYS A 54 8.50 -0.33 -3.83
C LYS A 54 7.43 -0.66 -2.80
N ASP A 55 7.69 -0.34 -1.53
CA ASP A 55 6.74 -0.59 -0.45
C ASP A 55 5.46 0.23 -0.65
N ALA A 56 5.59 1.52 -1.02
CA ALA A 56 4.45 2.38 -1.28
C ALA A 56 3.58 1.88 -2.45
N LEU A 57 4.20 1.37 -3.52
CA LEU A 57 3.50 0.73 -4.64
C LEU A 57 2.73 -0.52 -4.18
N ALA A 58 3.36 -1.36 -3.36
CA ALA A 58 2.72 -2.58 -2.85
C ALA A 58 1.55 -2.24 -1.92
N VAL A 59 1.76 -1.40 -0.92
CA VAL A 59 0.71 -1.08 0.06
C VAL A 59 -0.43 -0.27 -0.53
N LEU A 60 -0.18 0.62 -1.51
CA LEU A 60 -1.26 1.29 -2.22
C LEU A 60 -2.06 0.29 -3.06
N THR A 61 -1.41 -0.65 -3.73
CA THR A 61 -2.11 -1.70 -4.49
C THR A 61 -3.02 -2.55 -3.57
N LEU A 62 -2.53 -2.96 -2.39
CA LEU A 62 -3.36 -3.66 -1.41
C LEU A 62 -4.53 -2.80 -0.91
N HIS A 63 -4.28 -1.51 -0.67
CA HIS A 63 -5.32 -0.57 -0.26
C HIS A 63 -6.40 -0.41 -1.34
N LEU A 64 -6.03 -0.28 -2.62
CA LEU A 64 -6.97 -0.18 -3.74
C LEU A 64 -7.95 -1.36 -3.80
N VAL A 65 -7.47 -2.57 -3.49
CA VAL A 65 -8.32 -3.79 -3.44
C VAL A 65 -9.14 -3.86 -2.14
N ALA A 66 -8.65 -3.29 -1.04
CA ALA A 66 -9.40 -3.20 0.22
C ALA A 66 -10.52 -2.13 0.21
N ARG A 67 -10.61 -1.34 -0.87
CA ARG A 67 -11.52 -0.19 -1.04
C ARG A 67 -12.60 -0.50 -2.09
N PRO A 68 -13.67 0.31 -2.18
CA PRO A 68 -14.64 0.20 -3.26
C PRO A 68 -13.97 0.23 -4.64
N TRP A 69 -14.41 -0.67 -5.53
CA TRP A 69 -13.78 -0.88 -6.84
C TRP A 69 -13.60 0.40 -7.67
N ALA A 70 -14.59 1.29 -7.67
CA ALA A 70 -14.63 2.50 -8.50
C ALA A 70 -13.96 3.72 -7.83
N GLU A 71 -12.79 3.52 -7.24
CA GLU A 71 -11.97 4.59 -6.66
C GLU A 71 -10.63 4.71 -7.42
N THR A 72 -10.19 5.95 -7.63
CA THR A 72 -8.80 6.28 -7.96
C THR A 72 -8.18 6.93 -6.74
N ILE A 73 -7.07 6.38 -6.26
CA ILE A 73 -6.42 6.83 -5.03
C ILE A 73 -5.02 7.30 -5.36
N ALA A 74 -4.61 8.41 -4.75
CA ALA A 74 -3.27 8.94 -4.83
C ALA A 74 -2.75 9.29 -3.43
N TRP A 75 -1.53 8.87 -3.13
CA TRP A 75 -0.83 9.20 -1.90
C TRP A 75 0.39 10.03 -2.17
N THR A 76 0.58 11.06 -1.36
CA THR A 76 1.79 11.90 -1.36
C THR A 76 2.40 11.90 0.04
N ALA A 77 3.65 11.49 0.18
CA ALA A 77 4.40 11.58 1.42
C ALA A 77 5.55 12.59 1.27
N ASN A 78 5.53 13.66 2.06
CA ASN A 78 6.60 14.64 2.15
C ASN A 78 7.41 14.37 3.40
N LEU A 79 8.67 13.98 3.22
CA LEU A 79 9.56 13.64 4.33
C LEU A 79 10.65 14.69 4.50
N ARG A 80 11.01 14.90 5.76
CA ARG A 80 12.11 15.78 6.14
C ARG A 80 13.47 15.09 6.06
N ALA A 81 13.54 13.84 6.53
CA ALA A 81 14.77 13.04 6.57
C ALA A 81 14.45 11.56 6.24
N PRO A 82 14.79 11.07 5.02
CA PRO A 82 15.42 11.80 3.92
C PRO A 82 14.49 12.89 3.34
N ARG A 83 15.06 13.95 2.76
CA ARG A 83 14.29 15.04 2.15
C ARG A 83 13.74 14.59 0.79
N ILE A 84 12.53 14.05 0.79
CA ILE A 84 11.89 13.49 -0.40
C ILE A 84 10.41 13.87 -0.50
N ASN A 85 9.89 13.83 -1.71
CA ASN A 85 8.45 13.77 -1.97
C ASN A 85 8.16 12.48 -2.73
N LEU A 86 7.45 11.55 -2.09
CA LEU A 86 7.04 10.28 -2.65
C LEU A 86 5.58 10.38 -3.08
N PHE A 87 5.28 10.01 -4.31
CA PHE A 87 3.93 9.99 -4.87
C PHE A 87 3.63 8.61 -5.45
N VAL A 88 2.48 8.06 -5.11
CA VAL A 88 1.95 6.83 -5.73
C VAL A 88 0.46 7.01 -6.04
N THR A 89 -0.02 6.44 -7.14
CA THR A 89 -1.43 6.49 -7.52
C THR A 89 -1.83 5.25 -8.30
N GLY A 90 -3.09 4.85 -8.19
CA GLY A 90 -3.64 3.76 -8.97
C GLY A 90 -5.16 3.68 -8.87
N SER A 91 -5.73 2.71 -9.58
CA SER A 91 -7.16 2.40 -9.55
C SER A 91 -7.40 0.94 -9.92
N SER A 92 -8.33 0.30 -9.22
CA SER A 92 -8.79 -1.06 -9.55
C SER A 92 -9.55 -1.09 -10.89
N VAL A 93 -10.17 0.02 -11.31
CA VAL A 93 -10.86 0.12 -12.62
C VAL A 93 -9.87 0.09 -13.78
N ALA A 94 -8.75 0.79 -13.63
CA ALA A 94 -7.72 0.90 -14.66
C ALA A 94 -6.65 -0.20 -14.54
N GLU A 95 -6.77 -1.07 -13.53
CA GLU A 95 -5.83 -2.15 -13.22
C GLU A 95 -4.37 -1.72 -13.29
N SER A 96 -4.09 -0.51 -12.78
CA SER A 96 -2.79 0.13 -12.89
C SER A 96 -2.39 0.86 -11.61
N ILE A 97 -1.07 0.85 -11.39
CA ILE A 97 -0.38 1.53 -10.31
C ILE A 97 0.82 2.27 -10.90
N THR A 98 1.11 3.46 -10.39
CA THR A 98 2.28 4.24 -10.80
C THR A 98 2.83 4.97 -9.59
N GLY A 99 4.15 5.13 -9.57
CA GLY A 99 4.84 5.81 -8.48
C GLY A 99 6.02 6.62 -8.96
N ARG A 100 6.34 7.67 -8.21
CA ARG A 100 7.52 8.50 -8.43
C ARG A 100 8.02 9.05 -7.11
N VAL A 101 9.34 9.21 -7.01
CA VAL A 101 9.97 9.89 -5.89
C VAL A 101 10.85 11.03 -6.40
N PHE A 102 10.73 12.18 -5.75
CA PHE A 102 11.54 13.36 -6.00
C PHE A 102 12.54 13.52 -4.86
N THR A 103 13.80 13.72 -5.22
CA THR A 103 14.92 13.91 -4.29
C THR A 103 15.64 15.26 -4.50
N GLU A 104 15.29 15.95 -5.59
CA GLU A 104 15.82 17.26 -5.98
C GLU A 104 14.68 18.27 -5.96
N ASP A 105 15.00 19.54 -5.65
CA ASP A 105 14.04 20.65 -5.57
C ASP A 105 12.81 20.40 -4.67
N VAL A 106 12.92 19.46 -3.73
CA VAL A 106 11.87 19.15 -2.73
C VAL A 106 11.87 20.23 -1.66
N ARG A 107 10.73 20.81 -1.28
CA ARG A 107 10.65 21.71 -0.12
C ARG A 107 10.90 20.93 1.18
N GLU A 108 11.72 21.45 2.08
CA GLU A 108 11.86 20.84 3.42
C GLU A 108 10.59 21.10 4.23
N PRO A 109 9.85 20.05 4.68
CA PRO A 109 8.70 20.23 5.55
C PRO A 109 9.16 20.27 7.01
N ASP A 110 8.38 20.93 7.87
CA ASP A 110 8.68 20.99 9.32
C ASP A 110 8.50 19.62 10.00
N ARG A 111 7.66 18.76 9.40
CA ARG A 111 7.26 17.42 9.84
C ARG A 111 6.99 16.51 8.65
N ASN A 112 7.00 15.20 8.86
CA ASN A 112 6.65 14.23 7.83
C ASN A 112 5.13 14.24 7.63
N LEU A 113 4.66 14.50 6.40
CA LEU A 113 3.24 14.62 6.09
C LEU A 113 2.84 13.58 5.04
N PHE A 114 1.70 12.96 5.26
CA PHE A 114 1.06 12.04 4.33
C PHE A 114 -0.31 12.58 3.92
N TYR A 115 -0.53 12.65 2.62
CA TYR A 115 -1.76 13.10 2.00
C TYR A 115 -2.38 11.93 1.26
N ALA A 116 -3.63 11.62 1.55
CA ALA A 116 -4.41 10.65 0.79
C ALA A 116 -5.52 11.36 0.03
N GLN A 117 -5.59 11.13 -1.28
CA GLN A 117 -6.61 11.67 -2.16
C GLN A 117 -7.42 10.53 -2.76
N THR A 118 -8.74 10.60 -2.63
CA THR A 118 -9.66 9.61 -3.19
C THR A 118 -10.64 10.29 -4.13
N THR A 119 -10.71 9.80 -5.37
CA THR A 119 -11.61 10.28 -6.42
C THR A 119 -12.54 9.15 -6.83
N THR A 120 -13.86 9.33 -6.69
CA THR A 120 -14.88 8.33 -7.04
C THR A 120 -15.53 8.57 -8.39
N VAL A 121 -15.49 9.81 -8.89
CA VAL A 121 -16.07 10.21 -10.18
C VAL A 121 -15.01 11.02 -10.92
N GLN A 122 -14.75 10.63 -12.17
CA GLN A 122 -13.74 11.31 -12.99
C GLN A 122 -14.07 12.81 -13.12
N GLY A 123 -13.10 13.66 -12.79
CA GLY A 123 -13.24 15.12 -12.85
C GLY A 123 -13.93 15.75 -11.63
N ALA A 124 -14.34 14.98 -10.63
CA ALA A 124 -14.81 15.53 -9.36
C ALA A 124 -13.64 15.98 -8.46
N GLU A 125 -13.93 16.88 -7.54
CA GLU A 125 -12.98 17.29 -6.51
C GLU A 125 -12.64 16.08 -5.61
N PRO A 126 -11.35 15.75 -5.41
CA PRO A 126 -10.97 14.61 -4.60
C PRO A 126 -11.26 14.86 -3.13
N ARG A 127 -11.65 13.81 -2.41
CA ARG A 127 -11.61 13.82 -0.95
C ARG A 127 -10.17 13.74 -0.50
N VAL A 128 -9.78 14.57 0.46
CA VAL A 128 -8.40 14.66 0.94
C VAL A 128 -8.36 14.37 2.43
N SER A 129 -7.49 13.44 2.83
CA SER A 129 -7.02 13.31 4.20
C SER A 129 -5.57 13.77 4.30
N THR A 130 -5.20 14.35 5.44
CA THR A 130 -3.83 14.76 5.76
C THR A 130 -3.51 14.33 7.16
N MET A 131 -2.39 13.64 7.33
CA MET A 131 -1.88 13.25 8.63
C MET A 131 -0.37 13.46 8.72
N GLU A 132 0.10 13.68 9.94
CA GLU A 132 1.51 13.57 10.25
C GLU A 132 1.83 12.08 10.39
N VAL A 133 2.94 11.64 9.79
CA VAL A 133 3.37 10.23 9.84
C VAL A 133 4.68 10.08 10.59
N GLU A 134 4.75 9.03 11.39
CA GLU A 134 5.98 8.69 12.10
C GLU A 134 6.91 7.83 11.22
N GLY A 135 8.21 8.01 11.41
CA GLY A 135 9.23 7.25 10.70
C GLY A 135 9.23 7.46 9.19
N ARG A 136 9.72 6.45 8.47
CA ARG A 136 9.97 6.48 7.02
C ARG A 136 9.42 5.26 6.28
N ASP A 137 8.50 4.53 6.91
CA ASP A 137 8.05 3.22 6.44
C ASP A 137 6.61 3.29 5.90
N PRO A 138 6.40 3.13 4.57
CA PRO A 138 5.06 3.06 3.97
C PRO A 138 4.14 1.98 4.55
N VAL A 139 4.68 0.84 4.99
CA VAL A 139 3.91 -0.24 5.63
C VAL A 139 3.42 0.18 7.01
N SER A 140 4.19 1.00 7.73
CA SER A 140 3.74 1.59 8.99
C SER A 140 2.74 2.73 8.77
N TRP A 141 2.92 3.53 7.72
CA TRP A 141 2.02 4.66 7.43
C TRP A 141 0.60 4.23 7.08
N ILE A 142 0.42 3.16 6.32
CA ILE A 142 -0.93 2.67 5.99
C ILE A 142 -1.70 2.26 7.25
N SER A 143 -1.06 1.62 8.24
CA SER A 143 -1.72 1.34 9.52
C SER A 143 -2.14 2.60 10.27
N GLN A 144 -1.26 3.61 10.34
CA GLN A 144 -1.60 4.92 10.93
C GLN A 144 -2.76 5.60 10.18
N TYR A 145 -2.78 5.52 8.84
CA TYR A 145 -3.86 6.04 8.01
C TYR A 145 -5.20 5.38 8.34
N TYR A 146 -5.21 4.05 8.49
CA TYR A 146 -6.41 3.30 8.79
C TYR A 146 -6.96 3.64 10.19
N ASP A 147 -6.08 3.80 11.18
CA ASP A 147 -6.47 4.19 12.54
C ASP A 147 -7.02 5.63 12.60
N GLN A 148 -6.35 6.59 11.96
CA GLN A 148 -6.68 8.01 12.12
C GLN A 148 -7.72 8.52 11.11
N SER A 149 -7.64 8.10 9.85
CA SER A 149 -8.44 8.65 8.75
C SER A 149 -9.61 7.75 8.36
N GLU A 150 -9.36 6.45 8.15
CA GLU A 150 -10.44 5.49 7.84
C GLU A 150 -11.25 5.12 9.09
N GLN A 151 -10.74 5.43 10.28
CA GLN A 151 -11.34 5.11 11.58
C GLN A 151 -11.69 3.63 11.71
N ARG A 152 -10.79 2.79 11.19
CA ARG A 152 -10.95 1.35 11.13
C ARG A 152 -9.56 0.70 11.19
N PRO A 153 -9.23 -0.04 12.26
CA PRO A 153 -7.89 -0.59 12.41
C PRO A 153 -7.47 -1.49 11.26
N ALA A 154 -6.21 -1.37 10.84
CA ALA A 154 -5.60 -2.29 9.88
C ALA A 154 -4.11 -2.45 10.12
N ARG A 155 -3.59 -3.60 9.72
CA ARG A 155 -2.18 -3.95 9.83
C ARG A 155 -1.63 -4.43 8.51
N ALA A 156 -0.51 -3.87 8.11
CA ALA A 156 0.22 -4.28 6.93
C ALA A 156 1.53 -4.99 7.30
N PHE A 157 1.92 -5.96 6.48
CA PHE A 157 3.06 -6.83 6.72
C PHE A 157 3.87 -7.01 5.44
N ARG A 158 5.20 -7.01 5.59
CA ARG A 158 6.12 -7.55 4.60
C ARG A 158 6.34 -9.02 4.93
N LEU A 159 6.28 -9.88 3.93
CA LEU A 159 6.62 -11.29 4.03
C LEU A 159 7.77 -11.60 3.06
N ASP A 160 8.26 -12.84 3.09
CA ASP A 160 9.30 -13.31 2.18
C ASP A 160 8.86 -13.25 0.71
N ASP A 161 9.84 -13.27 -0.20
CA ASP A 161 9.65 -13.30 -1.65
C ASP A 161 8.72 -12.18 -2.18
N GLU A 162 8.86 -10.98 -1.62
CA GLU A 162 8.11 -9.78 -2.04
C GLU A 162 6.58 -9.94 -1.92
N ASN A 163 6.15 -10.76 -0.95
CA ASN A 163 4.75 -10.88 -0.57
C ASN A 163 4.39 -9.79 0.44
N PHE A 164 3.23 -9.16 0.24
CA PHE A 164 2.69 -8.19 1.17
C PHE A 164 1.26 -8.53 1.53
N VAL A 165 0.89 -8.22 2.77
CA VAL A 165 -0.46 -8.45 3.30
C VAL A 165 -0.97 -7.20 3.99
N LEU A 166 -2.25 -6.89 3.79
CA LEU A 166 -3.01 -5.89 4.52
C LEU A 166 -4.23 -6.57 5.15
N ILE A 167 -4.36 -6.52 6.46
CA ILE A 167 -5.52 -7.03 7.19
C ILE A 167 -6.26 -5.86 7.80
N ALA A 168 -7.47 -5.59 7.33
CA ALA A 168 -8.32 -4.52 7.82
C ALA A 168 -9.53 -5.07 8.58
N ALA A 169 -9.82 -4.49 9.75
CA ALA A 169 -10.99 -4.83 10.53
C ALA A 169 -12.27 -4.64 9.70
N GLN A 170 -13.23 -5.55 9.87
CA GLN A 170 -14.62 -5.37 9.45
C GLN A 170 -15.48 -5.11 10.69
N PRO A 171 -16.78 -4.80 10.56
CA PRO A 171 -17.67 -4.75 11.71
C PRO A 171 -17.56 -6.02 12.55
N ASP A 172 -17.55 -5.87 13.88
CA ASP A 172 -17.40 -6.95 14.85
C ASP A 172 -16.06 -7.72 14.77
N CYS A 173 -14.99 -7.06 14.30
CA CYS A 173 -13.66 -7.63 14.27
C CYS A 173 -13.14 -7.98 15.67
N ASP A 174 -12.45 -9.12 15.78
CA ASP A 174 -11.61 -9.46 16.93
C ASP A 174 -10.36 -8.56 16.91
N LEU A 175 -10.46 -7.41 17.59
CA LEU A 175 -9.40 -6.40 17.61
C LEU A 175 -8.17 -6.83 18.43
N GLU A 176 -8.35 -7.69 19.43
CA GLU A 176 -7.23 -8.24 20.21
C GLU A 176 -6.39 -9.17 19.34
N TRP A 177 -7.05 -10.06 18.59
CA TRP A 177 -6.39 -10.88 17.58
C TRP A 177 -5.66 -10.03 16.54
N LEU A 178 -6.34 -9.03 15.96
CA LEU A 178 -5.73 -8.18 14.94
C LEU A 178 -4.48 -7.46 15.48
N ALA A 179 -4.57 -6.88 16.68
CA ALA A 179 -3.45 -6.22 17.34
C ALA A 179 -2.30 -7.17 17.71
N GLY A 180 -2.58 -8.45 17.92
CA GLY A 180 -1.61 -9.48 18.29
C GLY A 180 -0.84 -10.12 17.13
N LEU A 181 -1.26 -9.91 15.87
CA LEU A 181 -0.59 -10.50 14.70
C LEU A 181 0.89 -10.05 14.56
N ASP A 182 1.71 -10.90 13.97
CA ASP A 182 3.05 -10.58 13.50
C ASP A 182 3.29 -11.24 12.14
N GLU A 183 4.48 -11.06 11.57
CA GLU A 183 4.82 -11.61 10.25
C GLU A 183 4.73 -13.15 10.22
N GLU A 184 5.13 -13.83 11.30
CA GLU A 184 5.07 -15.29 11.40
C GLU A 184 3.62 -15.81 11.46
N ALA A 185 2.78 -15.17 12.27
CA ALA A 185 1.36 -15.49 12.36
C ALA A 185 0.65 -15.27 11.03
N VAL A 186 0.94 -14.16 10.34
CA VAL A 186 0.34 -13.84 9.04
C VAL A 186 0.83 -14.81 7.95
N ALA A 187 2.10 -15.17 7.94
CA ALA A 187 2.64 -16.17 7.00
C ALA A 187 1.99 -17.56 7.18
N ASN A 188 1.50 -17.88 8.38
CA ASN A 188 0.86 -19.16 8.70
C ASN A 188 -0.67 -19.08 8.82
N ILE A 189 -1.29 -17.96 8.45
CA ILE A 189 -2.71 -17.68 8.74
C ILE A 189 -3.67 -18.72 8.14
N GLU A 190 -3.33 -19.33 7.00
CA GLU A 190 -4.11 -20.39 6.37
C GLU A 190 -4.19 -21.68 7.21
N LYS A 191 -3.23 -21.88 8.12
CA LYS A 191 -3.18 -23.05 9.01
C LYS A 191 -3.92 -22.80 10.32
N THR A 192 -4.08 -21.54 10.72
CA THR A 192 -4.60 -21.15 12.04
C THR A 192 -6.00 -20.58 11.97
N GLU A 193 -6.43 -20.04 10.83
CA GLU A 193 -7.71 -19.39 10.65
C GLU A 193 -8.49 -19.97 9.45
N GLU A 194 -9.82 -19.83 9.47
CA GLU A 194 -10.69 -20.23 8.36
C GLU A 194 -10.81 -19.08 7.35
N LEU A 195 -10.39 -19.30 6.10
CA LEU A 195 -10.34 -18.26 5.06
C LEU A 195 -11.38 -18.51 3.96
N ASN A 196 -12.09 -17.46 3.55
CA ASN A 196 -12.96 -17.48 2.37
C ASN A 196 -12.50 -16.45 1.33
N PRO A 197 -12.13 -16.87 0.12
CA PRO A 197 -11.97 -15.95 -1.00
C PRO A 197 -13.26 -15.17 -1.28
N LEU A 198 -13.15 -13.88 -1.60
CA LEU A 198 -14.25 -13.00 -1.98
C LEU A 198 -14.38 -12.84 -3.50
#